data_AF-A0A3M8FWK6-F1
#
_entry.id   AF-A0A3M8FWK6-F1
#
_cell.length_a   1.000
_cell.length_b   1.000
_cell.length_c   1.000
_cell.angle_alpha   90.00
_cell.angle_beta   90.00
_cell.angle_gamma   90.00
#
_symmetry.space_group_name_H-M   'P 1'
#
loop_
_entity.id
_entity.type
_entity.pdbx_description
1 polymer ?
#
loop_
_entity_poly.entity_id
_entity_poly.type
_entity_poly.pdbx_seq_one_letter_code
_entity_poly.pdbx_strand_id
1 'polypeptide(L)'
;MLWEIYQQGRIAEARGRADAAAEQSRGVKSALHELERRTDRLALTTMAIWQLMSEKLGVTEAQLEDKIREIDLSDGKLDGRVRVETNTCASCNRKLSKRHTKCMYCGADAGRGIKHL
;
A
#
# COMPACT_ATOMS: atom_id res chain seq x y z
N MET A 1 17.22 -32.85 -38.36
CA MET A 1 16.57 -31.60 -38.80
C MET A 1 15.34 -31.25 -37.96
N LEU A 2 14.30 -32.09 -37.89
CA LEU A 2 13.09 -31.79 -37.08
C LEU A 2 13.38 -31.62 -35.58
N TRP A 3 14.28 -32.43 -35.02
CA TRP A 3 14.72 -32.31 -33.62
C TRP A 3 15.45 -30.99 -33.33
N GLU A 4 16.35 -30.57 -34.21
CA GLU A 4 17.09 -29.30 -34.07
C GLU A 4 16.15 -28.10 -34.08
N ILE A 5 15.15 -28.09 -34.96
CA ILE A 5 14.12 -27.03 -35.02
C ILE A 5 13.31 -27.00 -33.72
N TYR A 6 12.90 -28.17 -33.22
CA TYR A 6 12.19 -28.26 -31.95
C TYR A 6 13.04 -27.80 -30.75
N GLN A 7 14.31 -28.19 -30.70
CA GLN A 7 15.26 -27.75 -29.67
C GLN A 7 15.50 -26.24 -29.72
N GLN A 8 15.71 -25.68 -30.91
CA GLN A 8 15.86 -24.24 -31.10
C GLN A 8 14.61 -23.47 -30.65
N GLY A 9 13.41 -23.99 -30.92
CA GLY A 9 12.15 -23.42 -30.43
C GLY A 9 12.07 -23.39 -28.91
N ARG A 10 12.43 -24.50 -28.23
CA ARG A 10 12.45 -24.57 -26.76
C ARG A 10 13.50 -23.64 -26.14
N ILE A 11 14.67 -23.50 -26.77
CA ILE A 11 15.72 -22.58 -26.31
C ILE A 11 15.25 -21.12 -26.45
N ALA A 12 14.61 -20.78 -27.57
CA ALA A 12 14.04 -19.45 -27.77
C ALA A 12 12.97 -19.11 -26.74
N GLU A 13 12.07 -20.06 -26.44
CA GLU A 13 11.06 -19.88 -25.39
C GLU A 13 11.68 -19.72 -24.00
N ALA A 14 12.66 -20.57 -23.65
CA ALA A 14 13.36 -20.47 -22.37
C ALA A 14 14.08 -19.13 -22.20
N ARG A 15 14.72 -18.62 -23.27
CA ARG A 15 15.34 -17.29 -23.29
C ARG A 15 14.30 -16.19 -23.11
N GLY A 16 13.19 -16.24 -23.85
CA GLY A 16 12.10 -15.27 -23.72
C GLY A 16 11.52 -15.20 -22.29
N ARG A 17 11.36 -16.36 -21.63
CA ARG A 17 10.94 -16.39 -20.21
C ARG A 17 11.99 -15.80 -19.27
N ALA A 18 13.28 -16.08 -19.51
CA ALA A 18 14.37 -15.53 -18.70
C ALA A 18 14.46 -14.01 -18.84
N ASP A 19 14.32 -13.48 -20.06
CA ASP A 19 14.34 -12.05 -20.34
C ASP A 19 13.14 -11.35 -19.69
N ALA A 20 11.93 -11.93 -19.80
CA ALA A 20 10.73 -11.41 -19.14
C ALA A 20 10.87 -11.39 -17.60
N ALA A 21 11.44 -12.45 -17.01
CA ALA A 21 11.69 -12.51 -15.57
C ALA A 21 12.74 -11.48 -15.13
N ALA A 22 13.79 -11.28 -15.93
CA ALA A 22 14.81 -10.27 -15.66
C ALA A 22 14.22 -8.85 -15.71
N GLU A 23 13.35 -8.57 -16.69
CA GLU A 23 12.68 -7.28 -16.80
C GLU A 23 11.71 -7.05 -15.63
N GLN A 24 10.92 -8.07 -15.26
CA GLN A 24 10.06 -7.99 -14.08
C GLN A 24 10.87 -7.70 -12.81
N SER A 25 12.01 -8.38 -12.63
CA SER A 25 12.90 -8.16 -11.48
C SER A 25 13.45 -6.74 -11.44
N ARG A 26 13.86 -6.18 -12.59
CA ARG A 26 14.28 -4.77 -12.71
C ARG A 26 13.17 -3.80 -12.34
N GLY A 27 11.94 -4.06 -12.82
CA GLY A 27 10.76 -3.27 -12.48
C GLY A 27 10.47 -3.26 -10.98
N VAL A 28 10.51 -4.44 -10.33
CA VAL A 28 10.32 -4.56 -8.87
C VAL A 28 11.41 -3.79 -8.12
N LYS A 29 12.67 -3.92 -8.53
CA LYS A 29 13.78 -3.19 -7.89
C LYS A 29 13.62 -1.67 -8.00
N SER A 30 13.18 -1.17 -9.16
CA SER A 30 12.89 0.25 -9.35
C SER A 30 11.76 0.73 -8.43
N ALA A 31 10.67 -0.04 -8.33
CA ALA A 31 9.55 0.27 -7.45
C ALA A 31 9.94 0.28 -5.97
N LEU A 32 10.81 -0.64 -5.54
CA LEU A 32 11.36 -0.65 -4.19
C LEU A 32 12.17 0.62 -3.89
N HIS A 33 13.06 1.02 -4.79
CA HIS A 33 13.84 2.25 -4.61
C HIS A 33 12.97 3.51 -4.58
N GLU A 34 11.89 3.58 -5.36
CA GLU A 34 10.92 4.68 -5.25
C GLU A 34 10.22 4.67 -3.88
N LEU A 35 9.82 3.50 -3.39
CA LEU A 35 9.18 3.37 -2.09
C LEU A 35 10.11 3.75 -0.94
N GLU A 36 11.38 3.32 -0.99
CA GLU A 36 12.44 3.72 -0.06
C GLU A 36 12.57 5.25 -0.05
N ARG A 37 12.76 5.89 -1.21
CA ARG A 37 12.85 7.36 -1.29
C ARG A 37 11.64 8.09 -0.73
N ARG A 38 10.43 7.58 -0.98
CA ARG A 38 9.20 8.16 -0.43
C ARG A 38 9.12 8.01 1.10
N THR A 39 9.59 6.88 1.61
CA THR A 39 9.63 6.59 3.05
C THR A 39 10.65 7.50 3.74
N ASP A 40 11.85 7.65 3.18
CA ASP A 40 12.88 8.55 3.70
C ASP A 40 12.40 10.01 3.71
N ARG A 41 11.74 10.44 2.64
CA ARG A 41 11.16 11.79 2.57
C ARG A 41 10.05 11.99 3.60
N LEU A 42 9.20 10.99 3.84
CA LEU A 42 8.18 11.04 4.87
C LEU A 42 8.82 11.14 6.26
N ALA A 43 9.81 10.30 6.55
CA ALA A 43 10.54 10.32 7.82
C ALA A 43 11.18 11.70 8.08
N LEU A 44 11.87 12.25 7.09
CA LEU A 44 12.46 13.59 7.18
C LEU A 44 11.40 14.67 7.44
N THR A 45 10.26 14.58 6.76
CA THR A 45 9.16 15.54 6.93
C THR A 45 8.54 15.44 8.32
N THR A 46 8.30 14.22 8.83
CA THR A 46 7.77 14.02 10.18
C THR A 46 8.74 14.48 11.26
N MET A 47 10.06 14.28 11.07
CA MET A 47 11.09 14.80 11.97
C MET A 47 11.10 16.34 11.98
N ALA A 48 10.99 16.98 10.82
CA ALA A 48 10.93 18.43 10.73
C ALA A 48 9.66 19.00 11.40
N ILE A 49 8.52 18.35 11.21
CA ILE A 49 7.26 18.71 11.89
C ILE A 49 7.43 18.59 13.41
N TRP A 50 8.01 17.48 13.88
CA TRP A 50 8.28 17.27 15.30
C TRP A 50 9.16 18.36 15.89
N GLN A 51 10.30 18.66 15.26
CA GLN A 51 11.19 19.71 15.73
C GLN A 51 10.49 21.08 15.80
N LEU A 52 9.71 21.43 14.77
CA LEU A 52 8.93 22.67 14.78
C LEU A 52 7.90 22.72 15.91
N MET A 53 7.22 21.60 16.20
CA MET A 53 6.26 21.51 17.29
C MET A 53 6.94 21.57 18.65
N SER A 54 8.04 20.84 18.83
CA SER A 54 8.81 20.83 20.07
C SER A 54 9.37 22.22 20.39
N GLU A 55 10.01 22.87 19.41
CA GLU A 55 10.62 24.20 19.57
C GLU A 55 9.59 25.32 19.78
N LYS A 56 8.49 25.33 19.00
CA LYS A 56 7.52 26.44 19.04
C LYS A 56 6.41 26.28 20.07
N LEU A 57 6.02 25.05 20.38
CA LEU A 57 4.88 24.75 21.26
C LEU A 57 5.31 24.06 22.56
N GLY A 58 6.60 23.71 22.71
CA GLY A 58 7.11 23.05 23.92
C GLY A 58 6.57 21.63 24.11
N VAL A 59 6.14 20.96 23.03
CA VAL A 59 5.63 19.59 23.11
C VAL A 59 6.76 18.66 23.54
N THR A 60 6.48 17.84 24.55
CA THR A 60 7.42 16.84 25.09
C THR A 60 7.28 15.51 24.36
N GLU A 61 8.37 14.74 24.30
CA GLU A 61 8.38 13.40 23.69
C GLU A 61 7.28 12.49 24.28
N ALA A 62 7.05 12.58 25.60
CA ALA A 62 6.01 11.82 26.29
C ALA A 62 4.59 12.12 25.76
N GLN A 63 4.29 13.40 25.47
CA GLN A 63 3.00 13.78 24.89
C GLN A 63 2.83 13.26 23.46
N LEU A 64 3.93 13.21 22.69
CA LEU A 64 3.91 12.62 21.35
C LEU A 64 3.64 11.11 21.42
N GLU A 65 4.34 10.39 22.29
CA GLU A 65 4.13 8.96 22.49
C GLU A 65 2.69 8.63 22.91
N ASP A 66 2.15 9.38 23.87
CA ASP A 66 0.77 9.21 24.33
C ASP A 66 -0.22 9.47 23.20
N LYS A 67 0.03 10.50 22.37
CA LYS A 67 -0.83 10.78 21.21
C LYS A 67 -0.74 9.70 20.13
N ILE A 68 0.44 9.14 19.90
CA ILE A 68 0.63 8.00 18.98
C ILE A 68 -0.18 6.80 19.48
N ARG A 69 -0.10 6.48 20.79
CA ARG A 69 -0.90 5.39 21.40
C ARG A 69 -2.40 5.64 21.25
N GLU A 70 -2.87 6.86 21.48
CA GLU A 70 -4.28 7.25 21.32
C GLU A 70 -4.76 7.03 19.87
N ILE A 71 -3.96 7.45 18.89
CA ILE A 71 -4.29 7.30 17.46
C ILE A 71 -4.29 5.82 17.05
N ASP A 72 -3.30 5.03 17.49
CA ASP A 72 -3.22 3.59 17.18
C ASP A 72 -4.40 2.81 17.79
N LEU A 73 -4.82 3.17 19.00
CA LEU A 73 -6.00 2.59 19.65
C LEU A 73 -7.33 2.99 18.97
N SER A 74 -7.38 4.16 18.34
CA SER A 74 -8.58 4.66 17.67
C SER A 74 -8.98 3.85 16.43
N ASP A 75 -8.04 3.11 15.83
CA ASP A 75 -8.30 2.20 14.69
C ASP A 75 -8.66 0.76 15.14
N GLY A 76 -8.78 0.54 16.45
CA GLY A 76 -9.31 -0.69 17.05
C GLY A 76 -8.32 -1.84 17.24
N LYS A 77 -7.03 -1.67 16.90
CA LYS A 77 -5.94 -2.63 17.20
C LYS A 77 -4.61 -1.91 17.35
N LEU A 78 -3.86 -2.28 18.40
CA LEU A 78 -2.49 -1.83 18.63
C LEU A 78 -1.52 -2.56 17.67
N ASP A 79 -1.57 -2.25 16.37
CA ASP A 79 -0.74 -2.91 15.34
C ASP A 79 0.30 -1.97 14.70
N GLY A 80 0.35 -0.70 15.12
CA GLY A 80 1.30 0.32 14.63
C GLY A 80 1.01 0.78 13.20
N ARG A 81 -0.22 0.59 12.69
CA ARG A 81 -0.60 0.92 11.32
C ARG A 81 -1.92 1.70 11.29
N VAL A 82 -1.89 2.86 10.64
CA VAL A 82 -3.11 3.58 10.28
C VAL A 82 -3.83 2.83 9.16
N ARG A 83 -5.02 2.30 9.44
CA ARG A 83 -5.90 1.66 8.46
C ARG A 83 -6.92 2.68 7.98
N VAL A 84 -6.94 2.92 6.67
CA VAL A 84 -8.05 3.65 6.07
C VAL A 84 -9.27 2.73 6.08
N GLU A 85 -10.35 3.14 6.75
CA GLU A 85 -11.63 2.42 6.76
C GLU A 85 -12.02 1.98 5.35
N THR A 86 -12.08 0.68 5.10
CA THR A 86 -12.54 0.12 3.83
C THR A 86 -14.04 -0.14 3.90
N ASN A 87 -14.82 0.49 3.02
CA ASN A 87 -16.24 0.18 2.89
C ASN A 87 -16.41 -1.28 2.45
N THR A 88 -17.38 -1.99 3.02
CA THR A 88 -17.79 -3.32 2.53
C THR A 88 -19.09 -3.20 1.73
N CYS A 89 -19.23 -4.03 0.70
CA CYS A 89 -20.46 -4.10 -0.07
C CYS A 89 -21.58 -4.74 0.75
N ALA A 90 -22.72 -4.07 0.92
CA ALA A 90 -23.86 -4.64 1.65
C ALA A 90 -24.45 -5.92 1.01
N SER A 91 -24.30 -6.10 -0.30
CA SER A 91 -24.87 -7.26 -1.01
C SER A 91 -23.96 -8.49 -1.07
N CYS A 92 -22.64 -8.31 -1.21
CA CYS A 92 -21.70 -9.44 -1.36
C CYS A 92 -20.61 -9.51 -0.28
N ASN A 93 -20.63 -8.57 0.67
CA ASN A 93 -19.71 -8.46 1.81
C ASN A 93 -18.21 -8.37 1.45
N ARG A 94 -17.88 -8.08 0.19
CA ARG A 94 -16.49 -7.86 -0.26
C ARG A 94 -16.04 -6.43 0.02
N LYS A 95 -14.75 -6.25 0.27
CA LYS A 95 -14.13 -4.93 0.46
C LYS A 95 -14.20 -4.12 -0.84
N LEU A 96 -14.63 -2.87 -0.71
CA LEU A 96 -14.73 -1.89 -1.77
C LEU A 96 -13.72 -0.76 -1.55
N SER A 97 -13.11 -0.32 -2.64
CA SER A 97 -12.39 0.95 -2.65
C SER A 97 -13.38 2.11 -2.68
N LYS A 98 -13.13 3.17 -1.91
CA LYS A 98 -13.95 4.40 -1.84
C LYS A 98 -14.14 5.09 -3.20
N ARG A 99 -13.33 4.74 -4.21
CA ARG A 99 -13.38 5.33 -5.56
C ARG A 99 -14.51 4.80 -6.44
N HIS A 100 -15.07 3.62 -6.15
CA HIS A 100 -16.10 3.02 -7.00
C HIS A 100 -17.50 3.24 -6.42
N THR A 101 -18.38 3.82 -7.24
CA THR A 101 -19.81 4.01 -6.91
C THR A 101 -20.60 2.70 -6.98
N LYS A 102 -20.04 1.66 -7.60
CA LYS A 102 -20.62 0.32 -7.71
C LYS A 102 -19.61 -0.74 -7.29
N CYS A 103 -20.11 -1.86 -6.76
CA CYS A 103 -19.30 -3.02 -6.44
C CYS A 103 -18.74 -3.65 -7.73
N MET A 104 -17.42 -3.75 -7.84
CA MET A 104 -16.77 -4.42 -8.98
C MET A 104 -17.04 -5.93 -9.07
N TYR A 105 -17.54 -6.54 -8.00
CA TYR A 105 -17.78 -7.98 -7.95
C TYR A 105 -19.24 -8.37 -8.22
N CYS A 106 -20.20 -7.64 -7.65
CA CYS A 106 -21.62 -7.98 -7.77
C CYS A 106 -22.47 -6.91 -8.47
N GLY A 107 -21.89 -5.75 -8.82
CA GLY A 107 -22.60 -4.67 -9.52
C GLY A 107 -23.55 -3.84 -8.68
N ALA A 108 -23.81 -4.22 -7.41
CA ALA A 108 -24.65 -3.45 -6.50
C ALA A 108 -24.04 -2.06 -6.21
N ASP A 109 -24.89 -1.06 -5.99
CA ASP A 109 -24.43 0.28 -5.63
C ASP A 109 -23.63 0.23 -4.32
N ALA A 110 -22.51 0.95 -4.29
CA ALA A 110 -21.66 1.03 -3.11
C ALA A 110 -22.44 1.74 -2.01
N GLY A 111 -23.06 0.96 -1.13
CA GLY A 111 -23.82 1.47 0.01
C GLY A 111 -22.97 2.48 0.77
N ARG A 112 -23.41 3.75 0.74
CA ARG A 112 -22.88 4.82 1.60
C ARG A 112 -23.22 4.45 3.04
N GLY A 113 -22.38 3.64 3.67
CA GLY A 113 -22.40 3.40 5.11
C GLY A 113 -21.82 4.60 5.85
N ILE A 114 -22.46 5.77 5.76
CA ILE A 114 -22.24 6.85 6.73
C ILE A 114 -23.24 6.59 7.86
N LYS A 115 -22.83 5.85 8.88
CA LYS A 115 -23.52 5.93 10.17
C LYS A 115 -22.94 7.11 10.93
N HIS A 116 -23.49 8.30 10.68
CA HIS A 116 -23.49 9.36 11.68
C HIS A 116 -24.57 8.99 12.69
N LEU A 117 -24.16 8.59 13.89
CA LEU A 117 -24.76 8.83 15.21
C LEU A 117 -23.94 8.09 16.26
#